data_AF-A0A444YL87-F1
#
_entry.id   AF-A0A444YL87-F1
#
_cell.length_a   1.000
_cell.length_b   1.000
_cell.length_c   1.000
_cell.angle_alpha   90.00
_cell.angle_beta   90.00
_cell.angle_gamma   90.00
#
_symmetry.space_group_name_H-M   'P 1'
#
loop_
_entity.id
_entity.type
_entity.pdbx_description
1 polymer ?
#
loop_
_entity_poly.entity_id
_entity_poly.type
_entity_poly.pdbx_seq_one_letter_code
_entity_poly.pdbx_strand_id
1 'polypeptide(L)'
;MNQEMNGIEGERARENNDNNNVNVPERIDYVFKVVVIGDSAVGKTQILSRFAKNEFCFDSKSTIGVEFQTRTVTIGGKLIKAQIWDTAGQERYRAVTSAYYRGALGAMVVYDITKRQTFDHVARWIEELRAHADTSIVIMLIGNKGDLVEKRAVRTEDAVEFAEEQGLFFSETSALSGENVESAFFKLLQHIHFVVSKKSLQSANNAINNAVTLKGSKIDVISGNDLESEITEIKKVSSCSC
;
A
#
# COMPACT_ATOMS: atom_id res chain seq x y z
N MET A 1 -33.79 -62.91 18.91
CA MET A 1 -33.89 -64.25 18.32
C MET A 1 -33.08 -64.21 17.03
N ASN A 2 -31.90 -64.85 17.08
CA ASN A 2 -30.90 -65.16 16.03
C ASN A 2 -30.08 -63.96 15.49
N GLN A 3 -28.80 -63.78 15.90
CA GLN A 3 -27.55 -64.51 15.53
C GLN A 3 -27.10 -64.20 14.09
N GLU A 4 -25.83 -64.06 13.71
CA GLU A 4 -24.50 -63.83 14.30
C GLU A 4 -23.51 -63.87 13.09
N MET A 5 -22.23 -63.54 13.32
CA MET A 5 -21.02 -63.82 12.49
C MET A 5 -20.64 -62.78 11.43
N ASN A 6 -19.57 -61.99 11.61
CA ASN A 6 -18.12 -62.28 11.74
C ASN A 6 -17.39 -62.29 10.38
N GLY A 7 -16.34 -61.48 10.31
CA GLY A 7 -15.35 -61.48 9.23
C GLY A 7 -14.24 -60.47 9.50
N ILE A 8 -13.20 -60.91 10.20
CA ILE A 8 -11.96 -60.20 10.50
C ILE A 8 -10.99 -60.44 9.34
N GLU A 9 -10.41 -59.38 8.77
CA GLU A 9 -9.07 -59.44 8.16
C GLU A 9 -8.30 -58.19 8.59
N GLY A 10 -7.13 -58.41 9.19
CA GLY A 10 -6.17 -57.36 9.49
C GLY A 10 -5.00 -57.45 8.52
N GLU A 11 -4.48 -56.31 8.08
CA GLU A 11 -3.09 -56.23 7.64
C GLU A 11 -2.48 -54.83 7.86
N ARG A 12 -1.43 -54.87 8.68
CA ARG A 12 -0.29 -53.97 8.95
C ARG A 12 -0.16 -52.62 8.21
N ALA A 13 -0.11 -51.58 9.03
CA ALA A 13 0.86 -50.47 9.08
C ALA A 13 1.64 -50.09 7.80
N ARG A 14 1.51 -48.81 7.39
CA ARG A 14 2.63 -47.94 7.00
C ARG A 14 2.22 -46.46 6.96
N GLU A 15 3.05 -45.67 7.66
CA GLU A 15 3.52 -44.33 7.32
C GLU A 15 2.58 -43.12 7.42
N ASN A 16 2.80 -42.41 8.53
CA ASN A 16 2.87 -40.95 8.65
C ASN A 16 2.97 -40.21 7.31
N ASN A 17 2.03 -39.32 7.06
CA ASN A 17 2.39 -38.03 6.52
C ASN A 17 1.50 -36.97 7.17
N ASP A 18 2.02 -36.41 8.26
CA ASP A 18 1.58 -35.14 8.82
C ASP A 18 1.68 -34.09 7.70
N ASN A 19 0.61 -33.92 6.93
CA ASN A 19 0.36 -32.66 6.24
C ASN A 19 -0.07 -31.63 7.29
N ASN A 20 0.87 -31.32 8.17
CA ASN A 20 0.95 -30.03 8.82
C ASN A 20 1.20 -29.00 7.72
N ASN A 21 0.14 -28.70 6.97
CA ASN A 21 0.00 -27.42 6.31
C ASN A 21 -0.20 -26.40 7.43
N VAL A 22 0.91 -26.13 8.15
CA VAL A 22 1.01 -24.99 9.04
C VAL A 22 0.76 -23.82 8.12
N ASN A 23 -0.45 -23.29 8.19
CA ASN A 23 -0.84 -22.07 7.54
C ASN A 23 -0.06 -20.97 8.25
N VAL A 24 1.24 -20.86 7.94
CA VAL A 24 2.11 -19.82 8.46
C VAL A 24 1.45 -18.53 8.00
N PRO A 25 0.92 -17.70 8.91
CA PRO A 25 0.26 -16.48 8.50
C PRO A 25 1.27 -15.66 7.72
N GLU A 26 1.00 -15.44 6.43
CA GLU A 26 1.92 -14.71 5.57
C GLU A 26 2.21 -13.37 6.24
N ARG A 27 3.49 -13.13 6.54
CA ARG A 27 3.91 -11.95 7.28
C ARG A 27 3.60 -10.72 6.44
N ILE A 28 2.68 -9.89 6.92
CA ILE A 28 2.37 -8.59 6.31
C ILE A 28 3.60 -7.69 6.45
N ASP A 29 4.19 -7.30 5.32
CA ASP A 29 5.32 -6.36 5.29
C ASP A 29 4.86 -4.92 5.51
N TYR A 30 3.72 -4.53 4.92
CA TYR A 30 3.19 -3.16 5.00
C TYR A 30 1.68 -3.13 5.22
N VAL A 31 1.23 -2.08 5.91
CA VAL A 31 -0.19 -1.73 6.03
C VAL A 31 -0.39 -0.34 5.46
N PHE A 32 -1.18 -0.23 4.39
CA PHE A 32 -1.44 1.05 3.72
C PHE A 32 -2.86 1.51 3.95
N LYS A 33 -3.02 2.66 4.59
CA LYS A 33 -4.31 3.33 4.73
C LYS A 33 -4.62 4.14 3.47
N VAL A 34 -5.73 3.84 2.82
CA VAL A 34 -6.25 4.53 1.63
C VAL A 34 -7.65 5.06 1.94
N VAL A 35 -7.93 6.29 1.53
CA VAL A 35 -9.27 6.89 1.63
C VAL A 35 -9.90 7.05 0.25
N VAL A 36 -11.20 6.79 0.12
CA VAL A 36 -11.96 7.03 -1.10
C VAL A 36 -12.94 8.17 -0.84
N ILE A 37 -12.78 9.26 -1.60
CA ILE A 37 -13.52 10.52 -1.43
C ILE A 37 -14.09 11.01 -2.76
N GLY A 38 -15.01 11.97 -2.69
CA GLY A 38 -15.75 12.48 -3.84
C GLY A 38 -17.24 12.61 -3.55
N ASP A 39 -17.98 13.19 -4.48
CA ASP A 39 -19.41 13.49 -4.32
C ASP A 39 -20.27 12.24 -4.05
N SER A 40 -21.48 12.47 -3.55
CA SER A 40 -22.48 11.42 -3.42
C SER A 40 -22.83 10.82 -4.79
N ALA A 41 -23.12 9.51 -4.81
CA ALA A 41 -23.56 8.77 -6.02
C ALA A 41 -22.57 8.72 -7.21
N VAL A 42 -21.30 9.11 -7.03
CA VAL A 42 -20.24 8.91 -8.04
C VAL A 42 -19.79 7.44 -8.16
N GLY A 43 -20.08 6.61 -7.15
CA GLY A 43 -19.83 5.16 -7.16
C GLY A 43 -18.64 4.68 -6.32
N LYS A 44 -18.19 5.45 -5.31
CA LYS A 44 -17.09 5.07 -4.40
C LYS A 44 -17.26 3.69 -3.77
N THR A 45 -18.42 3.43 -3.17
CA THR A 45 -18.77 2.14 -2.57
C THR A 45 -18.77 1.00 -3.59
N GLN A 46 -19.18 1.28 -4.83
CA GLN A 46 -19.19 0.27 -5.90
C GLN A 46 -17.79 -0.06 -6.39
N ILE A 47 -16.93 0.96 -6.54
CA ILE A 47 -15.51 0.77 -6.84
C ILE A 47 -14.85 -0.07 -5.75
N LEU A 48 -15.11 0.24 -4.46
CA LEU A 48 -14.56 -0.52 -3.34
C LEU A 48 -15.07 -1.96 -3.32
N SER A 49 -16.38 -2.16 -3.49
CA SER A 49 -16.99 -3.50 -3.51
C SER A 49 -16.47 -4.33 -4.69
N ARG A 50 -16.30 -3.71 -5.86
CA ARG A 50 -15.69 -4.35 -7.03
C ARG A 50 -14.25 -4.75 -6.76
N PHE A 51 -13.46 -3.88 -6.13
CA PHE A 51 -12.08 -4.20 -5.79
C PHE A 51 -11.94 -5.27 -4.70
N ALA A 52 -12.76 -5.24 -3.65
CA ALA A 52 -12.59 -6.12 -2.50
C ALA A 52 -13.27 -7.49 -2.66
N LYS A 53 -14.43 -7.52 -3.33
CA LYS A 53 -15.31 -8.69 -3.39
C LYS A 53 -15.64 -9.13 -4.82
N ASN A 54 -15.24 -8.34 -5.82
CA ASN A 54 -15.70 -8.49 -7.20
C ASN A 54 -17.23 -8.45 -7.34
N GLU A 55 -17.88 -7.58 -6.56
CA GLU A 55 -19.33 -7.41 -6.52
C GLU A 55 -19.76 -6.02 -7.04
N PHE A 56 -20.98 -5.93 -7.54
CA PHE A 56 -21.64 -4.67 -7.90
C PHE A 56 -23.14 -4.74 -7.59
N CYS A 57 -23.70 -3.66 -7.05
CA CYS A 57 -25.11 -3.56 -6.71
C CYS A 57 -25.75 -2.31 -7.33
N PHE A 58 -26.77 -2.52 -8.18
CA PHE A 58 -27.53 -1.43 -8.80
C PHE A 58 -28.34 -0.62 -7.78
N ASP A 59 -28.89 -1.29 -6.75
CA ASP A 59 -29.74 -0.67 -5.72
C ASP A 59 -28.95 -0.13 -4.52
N SER A 60 -27.70 0.29 -4.76
CA SER A 60 -26.86 0.77 -3.67
C SER A 60 -27.39 2.06 -3.07
N LYS A 61 -27.63 2.01 -1.75
CA LYS A 61 -28.08 3.17 -0.98
C LYS A 61 -26.91 4.11 -0.72
N SER A 62 -27.22 5.36 -0.37
CA SER A 62 -26.20 6.30 0.11
C SER A 62 -25.48 5.72 1.33
N THR A 63 -24.15 5.76 1.32
CA THR A 63 -23.31 5.36 2.46
C THR A 63 -23.65 6.24 3.66
N ILE A 64 -24.00 5.61 4.77
CA ILE A 64 -24.22 6.27 6.05
C ILE A 64 -22.91 6.18 6.83
N GLY A 65 -22.24 7.32 7.04
CA GLY A 65 -20.97 7.36 7.76
C GLY A 65 -19.80 6.90 6.91
N VAL A 66 -19.01 5.95 7.44
CA VAL A 66 -17.76 5.46 6.81
C VAL A 66 -17.74 3.94 6.85
N GLU A 67 -17.45 3.32 5.72
CA GLU A 67 -17.26 1.88 5.58
C GLU A 67 -15.76 1.56 5.47
N PHE A 68 -15.35 0.43 6.05
CA PHE A 68 -13.96 -0.02 6.09
C PHE A 68 -13.85 -1.42 5.49
N GLN A 69 -12.95 -1.58 4.52
CA GLN A 69 -12.62 -2.88 3.93
C GLN A 69 -11.11 -3.08 3.85
N THR A 70 -10.67 -4.33 3.86
CA THR A 70 -9.24 -4.68 3.71
C THR A 70 -9.03 -5.65 2.57
N ARG A 71 -7.96 -5.45 1.80
CA ARG A 71 -7.48 -6.40 0.80
C ARG A 71 -5.97 -6.53 0.90
N THR A 72 -5.48 -7.76 0.93
CA THR A 72 -4.05 -8.05 0.90
C THR A 72 -3.61 -8.30 -0.53
N VAL A 73 -2.53 -7.64 -0.96
CA VAL A 73 -1.96 -7.78 -2.30
C VAL A 73 -0.44 -7.90 -2.22
N THR A 74 0.17 -8.52 -3.22
CA THR A 74 1.64 -8.63 -3.31
C THR A 74 2.17 -7.62 -4.32
N ILE A 75 3.09 -6.75 -3.89
CA ILE A 75 3.73 -5.73 -4.73
C ILE A 75 5.24 -5.77 -4.51
N GLY A 76 6.02 -5.99 -5.56
CA GLY A 76 7.49 -6.04 -5.45
C GLY A 76 8.00 -7.12 -4.49
N GLY A 77 7.31 -8.27 -4.42
CA GLY A 77 7.62 -9.35 -3.48
C GLY A 77 7.28 -9.05 -2.01
N LYS A 78 6.53 -7.96 -1.75
CA LYS A 78 6.09 -7.54 -0.42
C LYS A 78 4.60 -7.71 -0.25
N LEU A 79 4.18 -8.26 0.89
CA LEU A 79 2.78 -8.44 1.21
C LEU A 79 2.21 -7.18 1.85
N ILE A 80 1.26 -6.56 1.17
CA ILE A 80 0.70 -5.27 1.53
C ILE A 80 -0.77 -5.45 1.89
N LYS A 81 -1.12 -5.14 3.14
CA LYS A 81 -2.52 -5.07 3.59
C LYS A 81 -3.04 -3.64 3.34
N ALA A 82 -3.83 -3.47 2.29
CA ALA A 82 -4.55 -2.23 2.03
C ALA A 82 -5.76 -2.13 2.98
N GLN A 83 -5.88 -1.00 3.65
CA GLN A 83 -6.97 -0.61 4.53
C GLN A 83 -7.71 0.54 3.88
N ILE A 84 -8.88 0.27 3.31
CA ILE A 84 -9.60 1.21 2.47
C ILE A 84 -10.83 1.72 3.21
N TRP A 85 -10.91 3.05 3.31
CA TRP A 85 -12.00 3.75 3.97
C TRP A 85 -12.89 4.41 2.90
N ASP A 86 -14.10 3.89 2.71
CA ASP A 86 -15.13 4.52 1.89
C ASP A 86 -15.90 5.53 2.72
N THR A 87 -15.92 6.79 2.27
CA THR A 87 -16.52 7.90 3.02
C THR A 87 -17.83 8.33 2.38
N ALA A 88 -18.82 8.72 3.19
CA ALA A 88 -20.02 9.34 2.67
C ALA A 88 -19.67 10.62 1.88
N GLY A 89 -20.17 10.70 0.65
CA GLY A 89 -19.94 11.86 -0.23
C GLY A 89 -20.88 13.04 0.00
N GLN A 90 -21.63 13.06 1.11
CA GLN A 90 -22.52 14.17 1.43
C GLN A 90 -21.77 15.27 2.18
N GLU A 91 -21.91 16.50 1.71
CA GLU A 91 -21.31 17.68 2.30
C GLU A 91 -21.70 17.90 3.78
N ARG A 92 -22.87 17.40 4.20
CA ARG A 92 -23.34 17.47 5.60
C ARG A 92 -22.45 16.71 6.58
N TYR A 93 -21.62 15.77 6.13
CA TYR A 93 -20.74 14.96 6.99
C TYR A 93 -19.25 15.34 6.92
N ARG A 94 -18.89 16.42 6.19
CA ARG A 94 -17.48 16.83 5.98
C ARG A 94 -16.67 17.02 7.28
N ALA A 95 -17.27 17.58 8.33
CA ALA A 95 -16.61 17.74 9.62
C ALA A 95 -16.19 16.40 10.26
N VAL A 96 -16.90 15.31 9.95
CA VAL A 96 -16.58 13.96 10.41
C VAL A 96 -15.54 13.29 9.50
N THR A 97 -15.56 13.61 8.20
CA THR A 97 -14.67 13.01 7.19
C THR A 97 -13.19 13.38 7.37
N SER A 98 -12.90 14.60 7.83
CA SER A 98 -11.51 15.07 8.00
C SER A 98 -10.69 14.23 8.98
N ALA A 99 -11.32 13.65 10.01
CA ALA A 99 -10.68 12.74 10.96
C ALA A 99 -10.10 11.48 10.29
N TYR A 100 -10.70 11.04 9.16
CA TYR A 100 -10.26 9.85 8.44
C TYR A 100 -9.04 10.09 7.55
N TYR A 101 -8.74 11.35 7.20
CA TYR A 101 -7.57 11.69 6.36
C TYR A 101 -6.25 11.53 7.10
N ARG A 102 -6.25 11.67 8.43
CA ARG A 102 -5.03 11.54 9.24
C ARG A 102 -4.40 10.15 9.07
N GLY A 103 -3.12 10.14 8.69
CA GLY A 103 -2.34 8.92 8.47
C GLY A 103 -2.71 8.14 7.21
N ALA A 104 -3.55 8.69 6.33
CA ALA A 104 -3.74 8.12 4.99
C ALA A 104 -2.45 8.28 4.18
N LEU A 105 -2.02 7.20 3.54
CA LEU A 105 -0.84 7.18 2.66
C LEU A 105 -1.22 7.37 1.20
N GLY A 106 -2.48 7.07 0.85
CA GLY A 106 -3.04 7.41 -0.45
C GLY A 106 -4.52 7.75 -0.42
N ALA A 107 -4.99 8.35 -1.50
CA ALA A 107 -6.38 8.71 -1.69
C ALA A 107 -6.83 8.46 -3.13
N MET A 108 -8.07 8.04 -3.29
CA MET A 108 -8.78 8.03 -4.57
C MET A 108 -9.87 9.10 -4.52
N VAL A 109 -9.79 10.07 -5.42
CA VAL A 109 -10.80 11.13 -5.59
C VAL A 109 -11.65 10.77 -6.78
N VAL A 110 -12.92 10.46 -6.55
CA VAL A 110 -13.81 9.87 -7.55
C VAL A 110 -14.83 10.90 -8.04
N TYR A 111 -14.97 11.02 -9.36
CA TYR A 111 -16.06 11.73 -10.01
C TYR A 111 -16.82 10.81 -10.98
N ASP A 112 -17.99 11.26 -11.42
CA ASP A 112 -18.82 10.57 -12.41
C ASP A 112 -18.63 11.22 -13.78
N ILE A 113 -18.15 10.47 -14.78
CA ILE A 113 -17.89 11.02 -16.12
C ILE A 113 -19.15 11.55 -16.80
N THR A 114 -20.33 11.12 -16.35
CA THR A 114 -21.64 11.53 -16.90
C THR A 114 -22.19 12.79 -16.23
N LYS A 115 -21.52 13.31 -15.19
CA LYS A 115 -21.98 14.46 -14.42
C LYS A 115 -20.86 15.46 -14.17
N ARG A 116 -20.78 16.49 -15.03
CA ARG A 116 -19.78 17.55 -14.97
C ARG A 116 -19.62 18.19 -13.58
N GLN A 117 -20.71 18.45 -12.89
CA GLN A 117 -20.68 19.03 -11.54
C GLN A 117 -19.82 18.23 -10.55
N THR A 118 -19.81 16.89 -10.64
CA THR A 118 -19.01 16.06 -9.75
C THR A 118 -17.51 16.20 -10.01
N PHE A 119 -17.12 16.53 -11.25
CA PHE A 119 -15.75 16.85 -11.63
C PHE A 119 -15.37 18.27 -11.18
N ASP A 120 -16.25 19.25 -11.34
CA ASP A 120 -15.99 20.63 -10.90
C ASP A 120 -15.74 20.71 -9.37
N HIS A 121 -16.33 19.80 -8.59
CA HIS A 121 -16.10 19.69 -7.14
C HIS A 121 -14.80 18.97 -6.74
N VAL A 122 -14.07 18.34 -7.66
CA VAL A 122 -12.84 17.57 -7.37
C VAL A 122 -11.77 18.44 -6.71
N ALA A 123 -11.58 19.69 -7.18
CA ALA A 123 -10.60 20.62 -6.62
C ALA A 123 -10.83 20.85 -5.11
N ARG A 124 -12.10 21.00 -4.70
CA ARG A 124 -12.49 21.17 -3.30
C ARG A 124 -12.19 19.92 -2.47
N TRP A 125 -12.38 18.72 -3.02
CA TRP A 125 -12.04 17.47 -2.34
C TRP A 125 -10.53 17.31 -2.14
N ILE A 126 -9.73 17.71 -3.13
CA ILE A 126 -8.27 17.68 -3.05
C ILE A 126 -7.75 18.68 -2.02
N GLU A 127 -8.29 19.91 -2.01
CA GLU A 127 -7.94 20.94 -1.03
C GLU A 127 -8.23 20.46 0.40
N GLU A 128 -9.42 19.91 0.64
CA GLU A 128 -9.83 19.38 1.95
C GLU A 128 -8.93 18.22 2.40
N LEU A 129 -8.57 17.32 1.47
CA LEU A 129 -7.65 16.21 1.72
C LEU A 129 -6.26 16.72 2.10
N ARG A 130 -5.68 17.62 1.29
CA ARG A 130 -4.33 18.18 1.51
C ARG A 130 -4.23 18.98 2.79
N ALA A 131 -5.33 19.59 3.25
CA ALA A 131 -5.36 20.32 4.52
C ALA A 131 -5.22 19.42 5.77
N HIS A 132 -5.50 18.12 5.67
CA HIS A 132 -5.53 17.20 6.83
C HIS A 132 -4.65 15.94 6.69
N ALA A 133 -4.25 15.59 5.47
CA ALA A 133 -3.36 14.46 5.19
C ALA A 133 -1.88 14.84 5.25
N ASP A 134 -1.01 13.83 5.24
CA ASP A 134 0.44 14.06 5.09
C ASP A 134 0.75 14.61 3.69
N THR A 135 1.71 15.53 3.59
CA THR A 135 2.15 16.11 2.31
C THR A 135 2.62 15.08 1.28
N SER A 136 3.05 13.89 1.71
CA SER A 136 3.45 12.81 0.81
C SER A 136 2.32 11.87 0.41
N ILE A 137 1.07 12.21 0.69
CA ILE A 137 -0.07 11.39 0.30
C ILE A 137 -0.09 11.22 -1.23
N VAL A 138 -0.22 9.97 -1.68
CA VAL A 138 -0.35 9.65 -3.10
C VAL A 138 -1.81 9.79 -3.50
N ILE A 139 -2.13 10.68 -4.44
CA ILE A 139 -3.51 10.95 -4.84
C ILE A 139 -3.75 10.47 -6.27
N MET A 140 -4.84 9.75 -6.49
CA MET A 140 -5.31 9.33 -7.81
C MET A 140 -6.72 9.85 -8.07
N LEU A 141 -6.89 10.57 -9.17
CA LEU A 141 -8.17 10.99 -9.72
C LEU A 141 -8.81 9.84 -10.50
N ILE A 142 -10.09 9.58 -10.24
CA ILE A 142 -10.84 8.47 -10.82
C ILE A 142 -12.09 8.98 -11.52
N GLY A 143 -12.14 8.83 -12.85
CA GLY A 143 -13.35 9.03 -13.64
C GLY A 143 -14.17 7.75 -13.70
N ASN A 144 -15.20 7.63 -12.86
CA ASN A 144 -16.02 6.41 -12.80
C ASN A 144 -17.18 6.45 -13.79
N LYS A 145 -17.79 5.27 -14.01
CA LYS A 145 -18.90 5.02 -14.96
C LYS A 145 -18.46 5.11 -16.41
N GLY A 146 -17.23 4.66 -16.69
CA GLY A 146 -16.67 4.55 -18.05
C GLY A 146 -17.52 3.73 -19.02
N ASP A 147 -18.38 2.84 -18.51
CA ASP A 147 -19.36 2.09 -19.29
C ASP A 147 -20.45 2.96 -19.93
N LEU A 148 -20.66 4.19 -19.45
CA LEU A 148 -21.69 5.11 -19.94
C LEU A 148 -21.12 6.16 -20.92
N VAL A 149 -20.35 5.71 -21.92
CA VAL A 149 -19.66 6.58 -22.88
C VAL A 149 -20.61 7.57 -23.58
N GLU A 150 -21.79 7.11 -23.99
CA GLU A 150 -22.81 7.92 -24.66
C GLU A 150 -23.37 9.07 -23.79
N LYS A 151 -23.19 8.99 -22.47
CA LYS A 151 -23.65 10.01 -21.51
C LYS A 151 -22.50 10.86 -20.98
N ARG A 152 -21.31 10.76 -21.56
CA ARG A 152 -20.11 11.47 -21.11
C ARG A 152 -20.33 12.99 -21.14
N ALA A 153 -20.16 13.62 -19.98
CA ALA A 153 -20.20 15.06 -19.77
C ALA A 153 -18.82 15.66 -19.43
N VAL A 154 -17.83 14.80 -19.12
CA VAL A 154 -16.44 15.18 -18.84
C VAL A 154 -15.54 14.49 -19.85
N ARG A 155 -14.82 15.28 -20.65
CA ARG A 155 -13.84 14.76 -21.60
C ARG A 155 -12.67 14.17 -20.84
N THR A 156 -12.09 13.09 -21.37
CA THR A 156 -10.94 12.44 -20.73
C THR A 156 -9.74 13.38 -20.72
N GLU A 157 -9.58 14.20 -21.77
CA GLU A 157 -8.52 15.19 -21.90
C GLU A 157 -8.59 16.25 -20.79
N ASP A 158 -9.77 16.81 -20.51
CA ASP A 158 -9.99 17.79 -19.42
C ASP A 158 -9.55 17.21 -18.06
N ALA A 159 -9.83 15.93 -17.82
CA ALA A 159 -9.49 15.26 -16.56
C ALA A 159 -8.01 14.91 -16.45
N VAL A 160 -7.36 14.56 -17.57
CA VAL A 160 -5.91 14.34 -17.64
C VAL A 160 -5.16 15.64 -17.40
N GLU A 161 -5.53 16.73 -18.08
CA GLU A 161 -4.93 18.05 -17.91
C GLU A 161 -5.04 18.52 -16.46
N PHE A 162 -6.23 18.43 -15.87
CA PHE A 162 -6.45 18.75 -14.46
C PHE A 162 -5.58 17.89 -13.52
N ALA A 163 -5.47 16.58 -13.80
CA ALA A 163 -4.64 15.69 -12.98
C ALA A 163 -3.15 16.07 -13.05
N GLU A 164 -2.65 16.41 -14.24
CA GLU A 164 -1.27 16.87 -14.44
C GLU A 164 -0.99 18.19 -13.71
N GLU A 165 -1.86 19.18 -13.87
CA GLU A 165 -1.78 20.47 -13.18
C GLU A 165 -1.76 20.31 -11.66
N GLN A 166 -2.56 19.38 -11.14
CA GLN A 166 -2.66 19.10 -9.71
C GLN A 166 -1.62 18.09 -9.21
N GLY A 167 -0.78 17.50 -10.08
CA GLY A 167 0.21 16.49 -9.71
C GLY A 167 -0.42 15.20 -9.17
N LEU A 168 -1.49 14.73 -9.80
CA LEU A 168 -2.24 13.53 -9.44
C LEU A 168 -2.01 12.42 -10.47
N PHE A 169 -2.20 11.17 -10.05
CA PHE A 169 -2.40 10.08 -11.00
C PHE A 169 -3.83 10.10 -11.55
N PHE A 170 -4.07 9.53 -12.72
CA PHE A 170 -5.41 9.47 -13.32
C PHE A 170 -5.74 8.07 -13.85
N SER A 171 -7.00 7.66 -13.70
CA SER A 171 -7.57 6.49 -14.37
C SER A 171 -9.08 6.67 -14.54
N GLU A 172 -9.61 6.31 -15.71
CA GLU A 172 -11.04 6.04 -15.84
C GLU A 172 -11.36 4.60 -15.45
N THR A 173 -12.50 4.39 -14.82
CA THR A 173 -12.95 3.08 -14.33
C THR A 173 -14.42 2.85 -14.61
N SER A 174 -14.83 1.58 -14.64
CA SER A 174 -16.23 1.21 -14.49
C SER A 174 -16.37 0.21 -13.36
N ALA A 175 -17.06 0.60 -12.28
CA ALA A 175 -17.43 -0.34 -11.23
C ALA A 175 -18.41 -1.41 -11.74
N LEU A 176 -19.22 -1.09 -12.76
CA LEU A 176 -20.18 -2.00 -13.36
C LEU A 176 -19.46 -3.14 -14.08
N SER A 177 -18.61 -2.82 -15.07
CA SER A 177 -17.87 -3.84 -15.85
C SER A 177 -16.65 -4.38 -15.10
N GLY A 178 -16.13 -3.64 -14.12
CA GLY A 178 -14.86 -3.93 -13.44
C GLY A 178 -13.64 -3.35 -14.13
N GLU A 179 -13.82 -2.71 -15.29
CA GLU A 179 -12.73 -2.15 -16.08
C GLU A 179 -11.91 -1.14 -15.27
N ASN A 180 -10.58 -1.34 -15.32
CA ASN A 180 -9.55 -0.54 -14.65
C ASN A 180 -9.64 -0.40 -13.12
N VAL A 181 -10.68 -0.95 -12.46
CA VAL A 181 -10.83 -0.83 -10.99
C VAL A 181 -9.63 -1.45 -10.29
N GLU A 182 -9.30 -2.71 -10.60
CA GLU A 182 -8.16 -3.38 -10.00
C GLU A 182 -6.84 -2.68 -10.34
N SER A 183 -6.63 -2.34 -11.62
CA SER A 183 -5.44 -1.64 -12.09
C SER A 183 -5.20 -0.32 -11.35
N ALA A 184 -6.26 0.48 -11.12
CA ALA A 184 -6.17 1.75 -10.42
C ALA A 184 -5.70 1.58 -8.97
N PHE A 185 -6.30 0.64 -8.21
CA PHE A 185 -5.84 0.35 -6.85
C PHE A 185 -4.41 -0.18 -6.81
N PHE A 186 -4.04 -1.10 -7.71
CA PHE A 186 -2.67 -1.64 -7.75
C PHE A 186 -1.64 -0.55 -8.05
N LYS A 187 -1.90 0.32 -9.04
CA LYS A 187 -1.04 1.46 -9.36
C LYS A 187 -0.90 2.41 -8.17
N LEU A 188 -2.01 2.75 -7.50
CA LEU A 188 -1.98 3.59 -6.30
C LEU A 188 -1.09 2.96 -5.21
N LEU A 189 -1.30 1.68 -4.89
CA LEU A 189 -0.53 0.96 -3.87
C LEU A 189 0.96 0.83 -4.25
N GLN A 190 1.28 0.64 -5.54
CA GLN A 190 2.65 0.65 -6.05
C GLN A 190 3.34 2.00 -5.81
N HIS A 191 2.66 3.11 -6.10
CA HIS A 191 3.21 4.44 -5.88
C HIS A 191 3.37 4.75 -4.38
N ILE A 192 2.43 4.33 -3.53
CA ILE A 192 2.57 4.43 -2.07
C ILE A 192 3.81 3.64 -1.61
N HIS A 193 3.97 2.40 -2.05
CA HIS A 193 5.13 1.57 -1.71
C HIS A 193 6.44 2.24 -2.11
N PHE A 194 6.49 2.85 -3.30
CA PHE A 194 7.65 3.61 -3.76
C PHE A 194 7.98 4.81 -2.85
N VAL A 195 6.97 5.60 -2.47
CA VAL A 195 7.18 6.76 -1.57
C VAL A 195 7.65 6.30 -0.18
N VAL A 196 7.01 5.27 0.39
CA VAL A 196 7.34 4.75 1.72
C VAL A 196 8.74 4.12 1.75
N SER A 197 9.10 3.32 0.74
CA SER A 197 10.43 2.70 0.64
C SER A 197 11.55 3.72 0.41
N LYS A 198 11.31 4.80 -0.35
CA LYS A 198 12.28 5.89 -0.48
C LYS A 198 12.49 6.64 0.84
N LYS A 199 11.41 6.94 1.57
CA LYS A 199 11.48 7.62 2.88
C LYS A 199 12.28 6.81 3.92
N SER A 200 12.16 5.48 3.91
CA SER A 200 12.94 4.62 4.82
C SER A 200 14.44 4.67 4.50
N LEU A 201 14.81 4.64 3.21
CA LEU A 201 16.20 4.74 2.77
C LEU A 201 16.82 6.10 3.10
N GLN A 202 16.10 7.20 2.91
CA GLN A 202 16.58 8.55 3.24
C GLN A 202 16.78 8.73 4.75
N SER A 203 15.84 8.23 5.56
CA SER A 203 15.97 8.25 7.02
C SER A 203 17.19 7.46 7.49
N ALA A 204 17.46 6.30 6.88
CA ALA A 204 18.66 5.50 7.17
C ALA A 204 19.95 6.24 6.79
N ASN A 205 20.00 6.86 5.60
CA ASN A 205 21.17 7.63 5.17
C ASN A 205 21.44 8.86 6.05
N ASN A 206 20.39 9.57 6.48
CA ASN A 206 20.53 10.72 7.39
C ASN A 206 20.99 10.27 8.80
N ALA A 207 20.53 9.12 9.28
CA ALA A 207 21.02 8.54 10.53
C ALA A 207 22.50 8.13 10.42
N ILE A 208 22.93 7.57 9.29
CA ILE A 208 24.34 7.25 9.02
C ILE A 208 25.17 8.53 8.95
N ASN A 209 24.73 9.56 8.23
CA ASN A 209 25.47 10.83 8.14
C ASN A 209 25.62 11.52 9.50
N ASN A 210 24.60 11.44 10.37
CA ASN A 210 24.67 11.96 11.73
C ASN A 210 25.55 11.08 12.65
N ALA A 211 25.58 9.76 12.44
CA ALA A 211 26.47 8.85 13.17
C ALA A 211 27.94 8.93 12.71
N VAL A 212 28.20 9.37 11.47
CA VAL A 212 29.54 9.55 10.87
C VAL A 212 30.13 10.94 11.18
N THR A 213 29.85 11.47 12.39
CA THR A 213 30.71 12.51 12.99
C THR A 213 31.74 11.85 13.90
N LEU A 214 32.53 10.91 13.37
CA LEU A 214 33.73 10.42 14.04
C LEU A 214 34.80 11.50 13.89
N LYS A 215 35.14 12.18 14.99
CA LYS A 215 36.33 13.04 15.04
C LYS A 215 37.53 12.19 14.66
N GLY A 216 38.14 12.47 13.50
CA GLY A 216 39.38 11.83 13.10
C GLY A 216 40.44 12.04 14.15
N SER A 217 40.96 10.95 14.72
CA SER A 217 42.16 10.98 15.54
C SER A 217 43.35 11.26 14.63
N LYS A 218 44.28 12.13 15.04
CA LYS A 218 45.58 12.22 14.37
C LYS A 218 46.25 10.85 14.43
N ILE A 219 46.60 10.31 13.27
CA ILE A 219 47.53 9.19 13.16
C ILE A 219 48.91 9.83 13.14
N ASP A 220 49.67 9.68 14.23
CA ASP A 220 51.07 10.05 14.23
C ASP A 220 51.81 9.05 13.33
N VAL A 221 52.26 9.54 12.17
CA VAL A 221 53.07 8.75 11.24
C VAL A 221 54.43 8.55 11.87
N ILE A 222 54.64 7.36 12.45
CA ILE A 222 55.95 6.93 12.95
C ILE A 222 56.91 6.98 11.77
N SER A 223 57.86 7.91 11.83
CA SER A 223 58.87 8.08 10.79
C SER A 223 59.92 6.99 10.92
N GLY A 224 59.76 5.92 10.13
CA GLY A 224 60.81 5.08 9.51
C GLY A 224 61.91 4.41 10.32
N ASN A 225 62.32 4.92 11.48
CA ASN A 225 63.57 4.53 12.14
C ASN A 225 63.39 3.76 13.45
N ASP A 226 62.16 3.64 13.97
CA ASP A 226 61.88 2.91 15.22
C ASP A 226 61.26 1.51 14.99
N LEU A 227 60.99 1.11 13.73
CA LEU A 227 60.41 -0.20 13.43
C LEU A 227 61.43 -1.36 13.45
N GLU A 228 62.73 -1.12 13.34
CA GLU A 228 63.72 -2.21 13.31
C GLU A 228 64.08 -2.75 14.70
N SER A 229 63.94 -1.95 15.78
CA SER A 229 64.25 -2.41 17.13
C SER A 229 63.16 -3.33 17.71
N GLU A 230 61.86 -3.06 17.46
CA GLU A 230 60.77 -3.90 17.99
C GLU A 230 60.60 -5.23 17.23
N ILE A 231 60.85 -5.27 15.92
CA ILE A 231 60.75 -6.52 15.13
C ILE A 231 61.85 -7.51 15.51
N THR A 232 63.01 -7.02 16.00
CA THR A 232 64.16 -7.86 16.35
C THR A 232 63.97 -8.57 17.71
N GLU A 233 63.24 -7.99 18.66
CA GLU A 233 62.90 -8.67 19.92
C GLU A 233 61.83 -9.75 19.74
N ILE A 234 60.86 -9.56 18.84
CA ILE A 234 59.78 -10.52 18.61
C ILE A 234 60.28 -11.80 17.92
N LYS A 235 61.30 -11.70 17.05
CA LYS A 235 61.87 -12.87 16.35
C LYS A 235 62.75 -13.77 17.23
N LYS A 236 63.22 -13.32 18.40
CA LYS A 236 64.01 -14.15 19.33
C LYS A 236 63.15 -15.11 20.16
N VAL A 237 61.84 -14.90 20.23
CA VAL A 237 60.93 -15.72 21.04
C VAL A 237 60.38 -16.94 20.27
N SER A 238 60.51 -16.99 18.93
CA SER A 238 59.91 -18.05 18.11
C SER A 238 60.86 -19.17 17.65
N SER A 239 62.07 -19.29 18.22
CA SER A 239 62.96 -20.43 17.92
C SER A 239 63.64 -20.98 19.18
N CYS A 240 62.95 -21.86 19.90
CA CYS A 240 63.59 -22.91 20.69
C CYS A 240 62.94 -24.25 20.36
N SER A 241 63.80 -25.14 19.91
CA SER A 241 63.64 -26.54 19.55
C SER A 241 63.27 -27.44 20.73
N CYS A 242 62.27 -28.30 20.54
CA CYS A 242 62.36 -29.78 20.54
C CYS A 242 60.94 -30.36 20.44
#